data_AF-A0A1J5H122-F1
#
_entry.id   AF-A0A1J5H122-F1
#
_cell.length_a   1.000
_cell.length_b   1.000
_cell.length_c   1.000
_cell.angle_alpha   90.00
_cell.angle_beta   90.00
_cell.angle_gamma   90.00
#
_symmetry.space_group_name_H-M   'P 1'
#
loop_
_entity.id
_entity.type
_entity.pdbx_description
1 polymer ?
#
loop_
_entity_poly.entity_id
_entity_poly.type
_entity_poly.pdbx_seq_one_letter_code
_entity_poly.pdbx_strand_id
1 'polypeptide(L)'
;MKQIQKKFSIIIIFSILATLLIPLNVLADGMMINPDLYSDRWDYGDQTNQQTFINYEDGLEEMILSIGIEKANKGAVWLFPVPANPDKVIIDIMTEFPELRGEEIIKKAKSNLFFTRKDLWLTQIYTFPFVMRGLYTLSTGKGEGITSPMGLEMGLEVETDVIVHEHLEKEGITTEIITAKTAQALYDYLKNKELKIDKGSIPVLDSYIGKEFTFIISWVSGEFPLTNEQRGVFVTFPTEKIYYPLLLTSVYGSKVIPITIRVIGYVSPKIFKDIKNYTEVKYYFDEYIPLYKYTEEGIKPISNFFGESVEIKGGYGMRKMENVKYTKIEINAPSKMFTDDLWISSRTPLKANYASFLFNHPLLNWIILLIICSILSGIFAGLTVFKESRNKKGIKKYGLLGLSNVLSIIGLIIATIFAKTKDIKKEDEELFKELEVKGYSTWRIQTRDLRKFAFVPVFSIYFLIVSWVLIEILKLGLF
;
A
#
# COMPACT_ATOMS: atom_id res chain seq x y z
N MET A 1 -14.21 -3.62 -42.85
CA MET A 1 -15.08 -3.66 -41.64
C MET A 1 -15.23 -5.04 -41.02
N LYS A 2 -15.88 -6.05 -41.64
CA LYS A 2 -16.20 -7.35 -41.00
C LYS A 2 -15.03 -8.05 -40.27
N GLN A 3 -13.81 -7.96 -40.81
CA GLN A 3 -12.61 -8.58 -40.22
C GLN A 3 -12.11 -7.90 -38.92
N ILE A 4 -12.42 -6.61 -38.72
CA ILE A 4 -12.09 -5.86 -37.50
C ILE A 4 -13.07 -6.20 -36.39
N GLN A 5 -14.38 -6.26 -36.70
CA GLN A 5 -15.41 -6.69 -35.74
C GLN A 5 -15.13 -8.09 -35.17
N LYS A 6 -14.73 -9.05 -36.03
CA LYS A 6 -14.42 -10.42 -35.58
C LYS A 6 -13.22 -10.50 -34.64
N LYS A 7 -12.20 -9.62 -34.79
CA LYS A 7 -11.08 -9.53 -33.84
C LYS A 7 -11.48 -8.86 -32.52
N PHE A 8 -12.37 -7.86 -32.56
CA PHE A 8 -12.85 -7.16 -31.38
C PHE A 8 -13.69 -8.07 -30.46
N SER A 9 -14.59 -8.88 -31.03
CA SER A 9 -15.38 -9.85 -30.26
C SER A 9 -14.53 -10.90 -29.56
N ILE A 10 -13.44 -11.38 -30.18
CA ILE A 10 -12.53 -12.36 -29.56
C ILE A 10 -11.84 -11.75 -28.33
N ILE A 11 -11.39 -10.49 -28.42
CA ILE A 11 -10.75 -9.79 -27.29
C ILE A 11 -11.74 -9.61 -26.13
N ILE A 12 -12.98 -9.23 -26.41
CA ILE A 12 -14.03 -9.08 -25.39
C ILE A 12 -14.34 -10.43 -24.72
N ILE A 13 -14.51 -11.51 -25.48
CA ILE A 13 -14.74 -12.85 -24.94
C ILE A 13 -13.56 -13.30 -24.07
N PHE A 14 -12.32 -13.05 -24.51
CA PHE A 14 -11.13 -13.41 -23.73
C PHE A 14 -10.98 -12.58 -22.44
N SER A 15 -11.38 -11.30 -22.46
CA SER A 15 -11.43 -10.47 -21.25
C SER A 15 -12.51 -10.94 -20.27
N ILE A 16 -13.71 -11.29 -20.75
CA ILE A 16 -14.80 -11.82 -19.92
C ILE A 16 -14.41 -13.17 -19.31
N LEU A 17 -13.78 -14.05 -20.10
CA LEU A 17 -13.31 -15.35 -19.64
C LEU A 17 -12.16 -15.21 -18.63
N ALA A 18 -11.27 -14.23 -18.81
CA ALA A 18 -10.23 -13.90 -17.83
C ALA A 18 -10.79 -13.34 -16.52
N THR A 19 -11.88 -12.57 -16.54
CA THR A 19 -12.57 -12.13 -15.31
C THR A 19 -13.36 -13.24 -14.61
N LEU A 20 -13.80 -14.28 -15.34
CA LEU A 20 -14.45 -15.46 -14.78
C LEU A 20 -13.46 -16.49 -14.17
N LEU A 21 -12.16 -16.29 -14.35
CA LEU A 21 -11.09 -17.12 -13.78
C LEU A 21 -10.40 -16.47 -12.57
N ILE A 22 -11.02 -15.45 -11.98
CA ILE A 22 -10.58 -14.87 -10.70
C ILE A 22 -11.27 -15.65 -9.57
N PRO A 23 -10.57 -16.52 -8.80
CA PRO A 23 -11.17 -17.19 -7.65
C PRO A 23 -11.52 -16.16 -6.57
N LEU A 24 -12.82 -15.96 -6.35
CA LEU A 24 -13.35 -15.21 -5.21
C LEU A 24 -13.34 -16.08 -3.96
N ASN A 25 -12.16 -16.33 -3.39
CA ASN A 25 -11.98 -17.20 -2.23
C ASN A 25 -11.43 -16.45 -1.00
N VAL A 26 -11.87 -16.87 0.19
CA VAL A 26 -11.67 -16.23 1.51
C VAL A 26 -11.43 -17.23 2.67
N LEU A 27 -10.61 -17.02 3.71
CA LEU A 27 -9.14 -16.73 3.81
C LEU A 27 -8.67 -16.55 5.32
N ALA A 28 -8.03 -17.49 6.05
CA ALA A 28 -7.17 -17.19 7.27
C ALA A 28 -6.05 -18.18 7.70
N ASP A 29 -5.14 -17.66 8.53
CA ASP A 29 -3.98 -18.33 9.14
C ASP A 29 -4.34 -19.39 10.19
N GLY A 30 -3.31 -19.99 10.79
CA GLY A 30 -3.40 -20.87 11.95
C GLY A 30 -3.51 -22.34 11.56
N MET A 31 -3.61 -23.22 12.56
CA MET A 31 -3.75 -24.65 12.35
C MET A 31 -5.20 -25.07 12.61
N MET A 32 -5.82 -25.75 11.64
CA MET A 32 -7.10 -26.44 11.84
C MET A 32 -6.86 -27.93 12.11
N ILE A 33 -7.51 -28.46 13.15
CA ILE A 33 -7.51 -29.87 13.51
C ILE A 33 -8.93 -30.40 13.38
N ASN A 34 -9.11 -31.44 12.56
CA ASN A 34 -10.38 -32.13 12.40
C ASN A 34 -10.37 -33.45 13.20
N PRO A 35 -11.42 -33.77 13.98
CA PRO A 35 -11.66 -35.13 14.43
C PRO A 35 -12.01 -36.02 13.22
N ASP A 36 -11.49 -37.25 13.16
CA ASP A 36 -11.98 -38.26 12.23
C ASP A 36 -13.28 -38.85 12.78
N LEU A 37 -14.37 -38.74 12.03
CA LEU A 37 -15.68 -39.26 12.44
C LEU A 37 -15.76 -40.80 12.42
N TYR A 38 -14.80 -41.47 11.79
CA TYR A 38 -14.80 -42.93 11.57
C TYR A 38 -13.65 -43.66 12.27
N SER A 39 -12.72 -42.95 12.91
CA SER A 39 -11.70 -43.57 13.74
C SER A 39 -11.24 -42.64 14.86
N ASP A 40 -10.63 -43.19 15.90
CA ASP A 40 -10.11 -42.47 17.07
C ASP A 40 -8.86 -41.60 16.77
N ARG A 41 -8.77 -41.08 15.55
CA ARG A 41 -7.66 -40.26 15.03
C ARG A 41 -8.13 -38.84 14.76
N TRP A 42 -7.17 -37.98 14.49
CA TRP A 42 -7.37 -36.62 14.03
C TRP A 42 -6.52 -36.41 12.76
N ASP A 43 -6.88 -35.42 11.96
CA ASP A 43 -6.10 -34.98 10.81
C ASP A 43 -6.13 -33.45 10.70
N TYR A 44 -5.27 -32.86 9.88
CA TYR A 44 -5.29 -31.43 9.64
C TYR A 44 -6.47 -31.05 8.75
N GLY A 45 -7.25 -30.04 9.14
CA GLY A 45 -8.39 -29.58 8.35
C GLY A 45 -7.97 -28.88 7.07
N ASP A 46 -8.68 -29.18 5.97
CA ASP A 46 -8.38 -28.64 4.64
C ASP A 46 -8.66 -27.14 4.50
N GLN A 47 -7.67 -26.35 4.94
CA GLN A 47 -7.58 -24.93 4.63
C GLN A 47 -7.26 -24.72 3.15
N THR A 48 -7.89 -23.70 2.56
CA THR A 48 -7.70 -23.31 1.16
C THR A 48 -6.89 -22.04 1.00
N ASN A 49 -6.90 -21.13 1.97
CA ASN A 49 -6.33 -19.79 1.89
C ASN A 49 -6.32 -19.06 3.25
N GLN A 50 -5.55 -17.98 3.33
CA GLN A 50 -5.23 -17.21 4.55
C GLN A 50 -5.37 -15.67 4.37
N GLN A 51 -6.11 -14.94 5.21
CA GLN A 51 -6.20 -13.48 5.30
C GLN A 51 -6.27 -13.03 6.75
N THR A 52 -5.73 -11.84 6.91
CA THR A 52 -5.63 -11.16 8.19
C THR A 52 -5.79 -9.68 7.93
N PHE A 53 -6.48 -9.00 8.83
CA PHE A 53 -6.45 -7.55 8.91
C PHE A 53 -5.78 -7.19 10.23
N ILE A 54 -4.83 -6.26 10.21
CA ILE A 54 -4.14 -5.81 11.42
C ILE A 54 -4.17 -4.29 11.47
N ASN A 55 -4.73 -3.75 12.55
CA ASN A 55 -4.55 -2.36 12.96
C ASN A 55 -3.58 -2.35 14.15
N TYR A 56 -2.70 -1.36 14.22
CA TYR A 56 -1.67 -1.29 15.26
C TYR A 56 -1.40 0.16 15.64
N GLU A 57 -1.79 0.52 16.87
CA GLU A 57 -1.72 1.87 17.42
C GLU A 57 -1.18 1.78 18.86
N ASP A 58 -0.20 2.63 19.20
CA ASP A 58 0.37 2.81 20.55
C ASP A 58 0.75 1.53 21.35
N GLY A 59 1.17 0.47 20.65
CA GLY A 59 1.60 -0.80 21.26
C GLY A 59 0.48 -1.81 21.46
N LEU A 60 -0.71 -1.54 20.92
CA LEU A 60 -1.86 -2.43 20.86
C LEU A 60 -2.06 -2.91 19.42
N GLU A 61 -2.23 -4.22 19.24
CA GLU A 61 -2.58 -4.83 17.97
C GLU A 61 -4.03 -5.32 17.98
N GLU A 62 -4.82 -4.84 17.03
CA GLU A 62 -6.17 -5.30 16.72
C GLU A 62 -6.08 -6.17 15.45
N MET A 63 -6.25 -7.48 15.57
CA MET A 63 -6.12 -8.43 14.48
C MET A 63 -7.46 -9.15 14.20
N ILE A 64 -7.95 -9.07 12.97
CA ILE A 64 -9.02 -9.96 12.48
C ILE A 64 -8.40 -11.08 11.67
N LEU A 65 -8.76 -12.31 12.03
CA LEU A 65 -8.33 -13.54 11.39
C LEU A 65 -9.57 -14.39 11.07
N SER A 66 -9.81 -14.83 9.83
CA SER A 66 -11.05 -15.54 9.40
C SER A 66 -10.97 -16.63 8.30
N ILE A 67 -10.99 -17.93 8.63
CA ILE A 67 -10.49 -19.02 7.76
C ILE A 67 -11.35 -19.40 6.54
N GLY A 68 -10.70 -19.87 5.47
CA GLY A 68 -11.36 -20.52 4.33
C GLY A 68 -11.16 -22.04 4.32
N ILE A 69 -12.26 -22.77 4.53
CA ILE A 69 -12.30 -24.25 4.67
C ILE A 69 -13.20 -24.83 3.56
N GLU A 70 -12.81 -25.94 2.91
CA GLU A 70 -13.68 -26.56 1.88
C GLU A 70 -14.95 -27.18 2.46
N LYS A 71 -14.83 -27.81 3.64
CA LYS A 71 -15.92 -28.40 4.41
C LYS A 71 -15.62 -28.25 5.89
N ALA A 72 -16.45 -27.50 6.60
CA ALA A 72 -16.32 -27.37 8.04
C ALA A 72 -16.97 -28.58 8.72
N ASN A 73 -16.15 -29.39 9.39
CA ASN A 73 -16.62 -30.52 10.19
C ASN A 73 -17.03 -30.04 11.58
N LYS A 74 -18.07 -30.66 12.17
CA LYS A 74 -18.42 -30.42 13.57
C LYS A 74 -17.26 -30.85 14.46
N GLY A 75 -16.90 -30.02 15.45
CA GLY A 75 -15.74 -30.27 16.32
C GLY A 75 -14.38 -29.98 15.69
N ALA A 76 -14.33 -29.37 14.49
CA ALA A 76 -13.09 -28.84 13.95
C ALA A 76 -12.57 -27.69 14.82
N VAL A 77 -11.34 -27.80 15.32
CA VAL A 77 -10.69 -26.83 16.22
C VAL A 77 -9.59 -26.08 15.48
N TRP A 78 -9.73 -24.77 15.46
CA TRP A 78 -8.75 -23.82 14.97
C TRP A 78 -7.93 -23.25 16.12
N LEU A 79 -6.61 -23.19 15.96
CA LEU A 79 -5.69 -22.75 17.01
C LEU A 79 -4.61 -21.83 16.45
N PHE A 80 -4.40 -20.70 17.10
CA PHE A 80 -3.27 -19.79 16.84
C PHE A 80 -2.78 -19.07 18.13
N PRO A 81 -1.47 -18.79 18.25
CA PRO A 81 -0.89 -18.10 19.40
C PRO A 81 -0.79 -16.58 19.17
N VAL A 82 -0.77 -15.81 20.26
CA VAL A 82 -0.45 -14.36 20.28
C VAL A 82 0.57 -14.04 21.39
N PRO A 83 1.54 -13.14 21.15
CA PRO A 83 2.67 -12.86 22.06
C PRO A 83 2.28 -11.89 23.20
N ALA A 84 1.25 -12.25 23.97
CA ALA A 84 0.73 -11.44 25.06
C ALA A 84 0.34 -12.31 26.27
N ASN A 85 0.31 -11.68 27.44
CA ASN A 85 -0.30 -12.23 28.65
C ASN A 85 -1.84 -12.27 28.47
N PRO A 86 -2.51 -13.37 28.87
CA PRO A 86 -3.94 -13.59 28.62
C PRO A 86 -4.86 -12.53 29.22
N ASP A 87 -4.52 -11.99 30.41
CA ASP A 87 -5.28 -10.94 31.10
C ASP A 87 -5.35 -9.61 30.31
N LYS A 88 -4.64 -9.54 29.17
CA LYS A 88 -4.55 -8.40 28.26
C LYS A 88 -4.92 -8.76 26.82
N VAL A 89 -5.38 -9.98 26.58
CA VAL A 89 -5.95 -10.41 25.31
C VAL A 89 -7.46 -10.25 25.42
N ILE A 90 -8.09 -9.66 24.41
CA ILE A 90 -9.55 -9.54 24.28
C ILE A 90 -9.93 -10.25 22.99
N ILE A 91 -10.96 -11.10 23.02
CA ILE A 91 -11.49 -11.76 21.82
C ILE A 91 -12.89 -11.26 21.44
N ASP A 92 -13.19 -11.24 20.15
CA ASP A 92 -14.57 -11.19 19.64
C ASP A 92 -14.70 -12.10 18.40
N ILE A 93 -15.93 -12.44 18.01
CA ILE A 93 -16.21 -13.13 16.75
C ILE A 93 -16.87 -12.14 15.79
N MET A 94 -16.30 -12.03 14.58
CA MET A 94 -16.73 -11.14 13.52
C MET A 94 -17.19 -11.92 12.28
N THR A 95 -18.38 -11.61 11.79
CA THR A 95 -18.90 -12.02 10.47
C THR A 95 -18.60 -10.98 9.38
N GLU A 96 -18.05 -9.82 9.76
CA GLU A 96 -17.84 -8.69 8.87
C GLU A 96 -16.38 -8.24 8.82
N PHE A 97 -15.90 -7.95 7.61
CA PHE A 97 -14.50 -7.69 7.33
C PHE A 97 -14.27 -6.30 6.71
N PRO A 98 -13.15 -5.62 7.03
CA PRO A 98 -12.78 -4.37 6.39
C PRO A 98 -12.66 -4.48 4.86
N GLU A 99 -13.45 -3.70 4.13
CA GLU A 99 -13.37 -3.65 2.67
C GLU A 99 -12.27 -2.68 2.19
N LEU A 100 -11.03 -3.17 2.13
CA LEU A 100 -9.87 -2.43 1.63
C LEU A 100 -9.77 -2.51 0.10
N ARG A 101 -10.20 -1.44 -0.60
CA ARG A 101 -10.37 -1.35 -2.06
C ARG A 101 -9.43 -0.35 -2.76
N GLY A 102 -8.52 0.27 -2.01
CA GLY A 102 -7.63 1.35 -2.46
C GLY A 102 -6.73 1.05 -3.66
N GLU A 103 -6.09 2.10 -4.17
CA GLU A 103 -5.17 2.01 -5.30
C GLU A 103 -3.74 1.68 -4.87
N GLU A 104 -3.07 0.80 -5.63
CA GLU A 104 -1.64 0.50 -5.41
C GLU A 104 -0.78 1.73 -5.76
N ILE A 105 -0.11 2.31 -4.76
CA ILE A 105 0.56 3.61 -4.91
C ILE A 105 1.73 3.58 -5.89
N ILE A 106 2.43 2.45 -6.03
CA ILE A 106 3.56 2.30 -6.96
C ILE A 106 3.04 2.34 -8.40
N LYS A 107 1.96 1.61 -8.70
CA LYS A 107 1.28 1.61 -9.99
C LYS A 107 0.73 3.00 -10.34
N LYS A 108 0.04 3.68 -9.41
CA LYS A 108 -0.48 5.03 -9.65
C LYS A 108 0.64 6.08 -9.73
N ALA A 109 1.71 5.99 -8.94
CA ALA A 109 2.90 6.85 -9.10
C ALA A 109 3.57 6.69 -10.48
N LYS A 110 3.72 5.46 -10.98
CA LYS A 110 4.19 5.19 -12.36
C LYS A 110 3.25 5.79 -13.42
N SER A 111 1.94 5.78 -13.16
CA SER A 111 0.92 6.41 -14.00
C SER A 111 1.03 7.95 -13.99
N ASN A 112 1.10 8.56 -12.80
CA ASN A 112 1.31 10.01 -12.62
C ASN A 112 2.56 10.48 -13.37
N LEU A 113 3.71 9.80 -13.20
CA LEU A 113 4.95 10.08 -13.94
C LEU A 113 4.78 9.97 -15.47
N PHE A 114 3.96 9.04 -15.97
CA PHE A 114 3.67 8.92 -17.39
C PHE A 114 2.82 10.07 -17.93
N PHE A 115 1.83 10.54 -17.16
CA PHE A 115 1.06 11.75 -17.50
C PHE A 115 1.93 13.01 -17.42
N THR A 116 2.68 13.19 -16.33
CA THR A 116 3.68 14.26 -16.16
C THR A 116 4.62 14.35 -17.37
N ARG A 117 5.09 13.22 -17.92
CA ARG A 117 5.91 13.24 -19.15
C ARG A 117 5.17 13.83 -20.34
N LYS A 118 3.91 13.43 -20.58
CA LYS A 118 3.09 13.98 -21.66
C LYS A 118 2.86 15.47 -21.46
N ASP A 119 2.53 15.89 -20.25
CA ASP A 119 2.26 17.30 -19.92
C ASP A 119 3.50 18.17 -20.13
N LEU A 120 4.68 17.69 -19.70
CA LEU A 120 5.96 18.34 -19.99
C LEU A 120 6.19 18.46 -21.50
N TRP A 121 5.99 17.39 -22.29
CA TRP A 121 6.14 17.45 -23.75
C TRP A 121 5.15 18.42 -24.41
N LEU A 122 3.91 18.50 -23.91
CA LEU A 122 2.89 19.45 -24.40
C LEU A 122 3.32 20.91 -24.20
N THR A 123 4.09 21.26 -23.17
CA THR A 123 4.64 22.64 -22.99
C THR A 123 5.53 23.11 -24.14
N GLN A 124 6.07 22.17 -24.94
CA GLN A 124 6.91 22.46 -26.10
C GLN A 124 6.12 22.66 -27.40
N ILE A 125 4.83 22.28 -27.41
CA ILE A 125 3.96 22.33 -28.60
C ILE A 125 2.88 23.40 -28.45
N TYR A 126 2.28 23.52 -27.27
CA TYR A 126 1.18 24.45 -27.00
C TYR A 126 1.53 25.43 -25.88
N THR A 127 1.09 26.68 -26.05
CA THR A 127 1.15 27.70 -25.00
C THR A 127 0.26 27.31 -23.81
N PHE A 128 0.73 27.65 -22.62
CA PHE A 128 0.24 27.12 -21.36
C PHE A 128 -1.23 27.43 -20.95
N PRO A 129 -1.91 28.52 -21.37
CA PRO A 129 -3.15 28.93 -20.70
C PRO A 129 -4.41 28.08 -20.97
N PHE A 130 -4.38 27.09 -21.86
CA PHE A 130 -5.58 26.32 -22.24
C PHE A 130 -5.69 24.89 -21.66
N VAL A 131 -4.60 24.30 -21.16
CA VAL A 131 -4.62 22.90 -20.67
C VAL A 131 -5.13 22.77 -19.22
N MET A 132 -4.99 23.83 -18.42
CA MET A 132 -5.30 23.82 -16.98
C MET A 132 -6.79 23.80 -16.60
N ARG A 133 -7.73 23.82 -17.56
CA ARG A 133 -9.18 23.92 -17.25
C ARG A 133 -9.86 22.57 -16.94
N GLY A 134 -9.17 21.44 -17.10
CA GLY A 134 -9.75 20.10 -16.97
C GLY A 134 -9.46 19.33 -15.67
N LEU A 135 -8.82 19.94 -14.67
CA LEU A 135 -8.11 19.20 -13.61
C LEU A 135 -8.42 19.61 -12.16
N TYR A 136 -9.46 20.41 -11.91
CA TYR A 136 -9.84 20.83 -10.54
C TYR A 136 -11.34 20.79 -10.30
N THR A 137 -11.81 19.67 -9.74
CA THR A 137 -13.06 19.58 -8.97
C THR A 137 -12.78 18.80 -7.69
N LEU A 138 -12.38 19.48 -6.62
CA LEU A 138 -12.44 18.94 -5.26
C LEU A 138 -13.14 19.95 -4.34
N SER A 139 -14.03 19.41 -3.50
CA SER A 139 -15.00 20.13 -2.69
C SER A 139 -14.43 20.52 -1.33
N THR A 140 -14.92 21.61 -0.73
CA THR A 140 -14.65 21.97 0.68
C THR A 140 -15.93 22.38 1.39
N GLY A 141 -16.15 21.86 2.60
CA GLY A 141 -17.28 22.17 3.50
C GLY A 141 -16.88 22.00 4.97
N LYS A 142 -17.47 22.78 5.88
CA LYS A 142 -17.02 22.95 7.29
C LYS A 142 -18.12 22.64 8.34
N GLY A 143 -17.69 22.13 9.50
CA GLY A 143 -18.32 22.25 10.84
C GLY A 143 -19.56 21.39 11.13
N GLU A 144 -19.96 21.11 12.39
CA GLU A 144 -19.29 21.19 13.72
C GLU A 144 -20.22 20.49 14.79
N GLY A 145 -19.69 19.83 15.85
CA GLY A 145 -20.45 19.53 17.10
C GLY A 145 -20.58 18.07 17.66
N ILE A 146 -19.82 17.72 18.72
CA ILE A 146 -20.25 17.41 20.13
C ILE A 146 -21.41 16.39 20.39
N THR A 147 -21.42 15.39 21.32
CA THR A 147 -20.43 14.72 22.25
C THR A 147 -21.01 13.43 22.94
N SER A 148 -20.18 12.38 23.14
CA SER A 148 -20.06 11.49 24.35
C SER A 148 -21.20 10.44 24.72
N PRO A 149 -21.01 9.48 25.68
CA PRO A 149 -20.42 8.16 25.34
C PRO A 149 -20.92 6.89 26.13
N MET A 150 -20.37 5.72 25.75
CA MET A 150 -19.95 4.55 26.58
C MET A 150 -20.96 3.62 27.32
N GLY A 151 -20.60 2.33 27.41
CA GLY A 151 -21.11 1.37 28.40
C GLY A 151 -20.87 -0.12 28.04
N LEU A 152 -19.86 -0.78 28.65
CA LEU A 152 -19.62 -2.23 28.61
C LEU A 152 -18.98 -2.66 29.94
N GLU A 153 -19.33 -3.84 30.46
CA GLU A 153 -18.91 -4.35 31.77
C GLU A 153 -18.60 -5.87 31.66
N MET A 154 -17.57 -6.35 32.37
CA MET A 154 -17.11 -7.75 32.39
C MET A 154 -16.92 -8.26 33.83
N GLY A 155 -16.99 -9.59 34.03
CA GLY A 155 -16.79 -10.26 35.33
C GLY A 155 -15.79 -11.44 35.22
N LEU A 156 -15.24 -11.85 36.36
CA LEU A 156 -14.03 -12.69 36.50
C LEU A 156 -14.29 -14.19 36.78
N GLU A 157 -13.25 -15.01 36.55
CA GLU A 157 -13.27 -16.49 36.48
C GLU A 157 -12.53 -17.20 37.65
N VAL A 158 -12.37 -18.54 37.59
CA VAL A 158 -11.75 -19.41 38.64
C VAL A 158 -10.81 -20.47 38.01
N GLU A 159 -9.70 -20.81 38.69
CA GLU A 159 -8.54 -21.57 38.15
C GLU A 159 -8.73 -23.07 37.81
N THR A 160 -8.04 -23.53 36.76
CA THR A 160 -7.49 -24.90 36.58
C THR A 160 -6.12 -24.88 35.86
N ASP A 161 -5.44 -26.03 35.68
CA ASP A 161 -4.04 -26.10 35.19
C ASP A 161 -3.83 -25.75 33.70
N VAL A 162 -4.90 -25.77 32.90
CA VAL A 162 -5.03 -24.87 31.74
C VAL A 162 -6.00 -23.80 32.17
N ILE A 163 -5.49 -22.58 32.33
CA ILE A 163 -6.33 -21.45 32.67
C ILE A 163 -6.97 -21.01 31.36
N VAL A 164 -8.27 -21.31 31.23
CA VAL A 164 -9.19 -20.53 30.41
C VAL A 164 -9.35 -19.19 31.13
N HIS A 165 -9.24 -18.09 30.39
CA HIS A 165 -9.32 -16.72 30.91
C HIS A 165 -10.52 -15.94 30.36
N GLU A 166 -11.01 -16.36 29.20
CA GLU A 166 -12.21 -15.84 28.57
C GLU A 166 -12.81 -16.97 27.73
N HIS A 167 -14.13 -17.13 27.82
CA HIS A 167 -14.93 -18.04 27.00
C HIS A 167 -16.02 -17.22 26.31
N LEU A 168 -16.00 -17.19 24.98
CA LEU A 168 -16.95 -16.46 24.16
C LEU A 168 -17.66 -17.41 23.20
N GLU A 169 -19.00 -17.49 23.29
CA GLU A 169 -19.84 -18.14 22.28
C GLU A 169 -20.69 -17.10 21.54
N LYS A 170 -20.49 -16.98 20.22
CA LYS A 170 -21.15 -15.98 19.38
C LYS A 170 -21.24 -16.48 17.94
N GLU A 171 -22.37 -16.24 17.27
CA GLU A 171 -22.67 -16.75 15.91
C GLU A 171 -22.56 -18.29 15.74
N GLY A 172 -22.50 -19.08 16.82
CA GLY A 172 -22.26 -20.53 16.76
C GLY A 172 -20.79 -20.93 16.55
N ILE A 173 -19.86 -20.01 16.79
CA ILE A 173 -18.45 -20.31 17.10
C ILE A 173 -18.27 -20.11 18.61
N THR A 174 -17.55 -21.04 19.24
CA THR A 174 -16.97 -20.84 20.57
C THR A 174 -15.49 -20.50 20.40
N THR A 175 -15.00 -19.48 21.09
CA THR A 175 -13.59 -19.14 21.19
C THR A 175 -13.19 -19.02 22.65
N GLU A 176 -12.08 -19.65 23.03
CA GLU A 176 -11.49 -19.57 24.37
C GLU A 176 -10.07 -18.98 24.30
N ILE A 177 -9.77 -18.05 25.21
CA ILE A 177 -8.40 -17.59 25.52
C ILE A 177 -7.82 -18.57 26.54
N ILE A 178 -6.74 -19.27 26.18
CA ILE A 178 -6.09 -20.21 27.11
C ILE A 178 -4.58 -19.98 27.25
N THR A 179 -4.06 -20.35 28.42
CA THR A 179 -2.61 -20.49 28.64
C THR A 179 -2.26 -21.88 29.12
N ALA A 180 -1.16 -22.42 28.56
CA ALA A 180 -0.64 -23.74 28.91
C ALA A 180 0.81 -23.60 29.41
N LYS A 181 1.00 -23.84 30.72
CA LYS A 181 2.34 -23.83 31.35
C LYS A 181 3.26 -24.94 30.81
N THR A 182 2.69 -26.01 30.25
CA THR A 182 3.41 -27.14 29.67
C THR A 182 2.71 -27.66 28.42
N ALA A 183 3.45 -28.37 27.57
CA ALA A 183 2.89 -29.02 26.38
C ALA A 183 1.79 -30.02 26.75
N GLN A 184 2.02 -30.77 27.83
CA GLN A 184 1.06 -31.76 28.33
C GLN A 184 -0.30 -31.14 28.63
N ALA A 185 -0.31 -30.00 29.32
CA ALA A 185 -1.55 -29.30 29.66
C ALA A 185 -2.36 -28.90 28.41
N LEU A 186 -1.70 -28.41 27.35
CA LEU A 186 -2.36 -28.09 26.08
C LEU A 186 -2.95 -29.33 25.41
N TYR A 187 -2.19 -30.44 25.34
CA TYR A 187 -2.69 -31.70 24.75
C TYR A 187 -3.85 -32.31 25.56
N ASP A 188 -3.78 -32.26 26.89
CA ASP A 188 -4.84 -32.76 27.78
C ASP A 188 -6.12 -31.91 27.65
N TYR A 189 -5.99 -30.59 27.51
CA TYR A 189 -7.12 -29.71 27.21
C TYR A 189 -7.75 -30.02 25.85
N LEU A 190 -6.95 -30.18 24.78
CA LEU A 190 -7.48 -30.53 23.45
C LEU A 190 -8.18 -31.89 23.47
N LYS A 191 -7.66 -32.85 24.25
CA LYS A 191 -8.28 -34.16 24.49
C LYS A 191 -9.60 -34.09 25.25
N ASN A 192 -9.74 -33.13 26.16
CA ASN A 192 -11.03 -32.84 26.82
C ASN A 192 -12.04 -32.19 25.86
N LYS A 193 -11.59 -31.50 24.80
CA LYS A 193 -12.42 -31.05 23.65
C LYS A 193 -12.55 -32.14 22.57
N GLU A 194 -12.56 -33.42 22.98
CA GLU A 194 -12.71 -34.63 22.15
C GLU A 194 -11.60 -34.92 21.10
N LEU A 195 -10.58 -34.06 20.97
CA LEU A 195 -9.46 -34.29 20.04
C LEU A 195 -8.40 -35.22 20.65
N LYS A 196 -8.38 -36.48 20.22
CA LYS A 196 -7.43 -37.52 20.67
C LYS A 196 -6.00 -37.29 20.14
N ILE A 197 -5.38 -36.18 20.51
CA ILE A 197 -4.03 -35.77 20.09
C ILE A 197 -3.00 -36.30 21.08
N ASP A 198 -2.04 -37.09 20.58
CA ASP A 198 -0.93 -37.59 21.38
C ASP A 198 0.12 -36.50 21.65
N LYS A 199 0.73 -36.54 22.83
CA LYS A 199 1.76 -35.57 23.21
C LYS A 199 2.93 -35.58 22.22
N GLY A 200 3.28 -34.40 21.69
CA GLY A 200 4.40 -34.22 20.77
C GLY A 200 4.08 -34.64 19.33
N SER A 201 2.84 -35.00 19.01
CA SER A 201 2.42 -35.26 17.62
C SER A 201 2.36 -33.98 16.76
N ILE A 202 2.37 -32.80 17.39
CA ILE A 202 2.42 -31.49 16.73
C ILE A 202 3.63 -30.70 17.27
N PRO A 203 4.88 -31.03 16.86
CA PRO A 203 6.10 -30.47 17.45
C PRO A 203 6.23 -28.94 17.31
N VAL A 204 5.52 -28.33 16.36
CA VAL A 204 5.58 -26.87 16.18
C VAL A 204 5.00 -26.10 17.38
N LEU A 205 4.04 -26.68 18.12
CA LEU A 205 3.47 -26.07 19.33
C LEU A 205 4.52 -25.84 20.42
N ASP A 206 5.51 -26.73 20.54
CA ASP A 206 6.61 -26.62 21.50
C ASP A 206 7.46 -25.36 21.27
N SER A 207 7.33 -24.70 20.11
CA SER A 207 7.94 -23.41 19.81
C SER A 207 7.29 -22.23 20.55
N TYR A 208 6.10 -22.40 21.12
CA TYR A 208 5.33 -21.34 21.81
C TYR A 208 5.13 -21.65 23.31
N ILE A 209 5.02 -22.92 23.66
CA ILE A 209 4.84 -23.39 25.03
C ILE A 209 6.00 -22.95 25.94
N GLY A 210 5.67 -22.47 27.15
CA GLY A 210 6.65 -22.00 28.13
C GLY A 210 7.29 -20.64 27.80
N LYS A 211 6.81 -19.96 26.75
CA LYS A 211 7.11 -18.55 26.44
C LYS A 211 5.92 -17.67 26.81
N GLU A 212 6.06 -16.36 26.66
CA GLU A 212 4.98 -15.38 26.88
C GLU A 212 4.00 -15.35 25.68
N PHE A 213 3.39 -16.49 25.39
CA PHE A 213 2.33 -16.65 24.39
C PHE A 213 1.04 -17.16 25.02
N THR A 214 -0.07 -16.60 24.56
CA THR A 214 -1.43 -17.06 24.84
C THR A 214 -1.97 -17.75 23.60
N PHE A 215 -2.69 -18.86 23.76
CA PHE A 215 -3.34 -19.55 22.64
C PHE A 215 -4.80 -19.14 22.57
N ILE A 216 -5.25 -18.85 21.36
CA ILE A 216 -6.65 -18.62 21.03
C ILE A 216 -7.13 -19.86 20.29
N ILE A 217 -8.20 -20.45 20.82
CA ILE A 217 -8.75 -21.71 20.34
C ILE A 217 -10.21 -21.52 20.00
N SER A 218 -10.57 -21.74 18.74
CA SER A 218 -11.93 -21.57 18.23
C SER A 218 -12.45 -22.84 17.60
N TRP A 219 -13.70 -23.18 17.86
CA TRP A 219 -14.39 -24.29 17.18
C TRP A 219 -15.85 -23.97 16.94
N VAL A 220 -16.48 -24.82 16.16
CA VAL A 220 -17.88 -24.70 15.77
C VAL A 220 -18.72 -25.45 16.79
N SER A 221 -19.53 -24.71 17.56
CA SER A 221 -20.47 -25.30 18.53
C SER A 221 -21.82 -25.65 17.90
N GLY A 222 -22.30 -24.79 16.98
CA GLY A 222 -23.63 -24.88 16.35
C GLY A 222 -23.67 -25.57 14.98
N GLU A 223 -24.87 -25.61 14.41
CA GLU A 223 -25.03 -25.87 12.97
C GLU A 223 -24.59 -24.64 12.18
N PHE A 224 -23.80 -24.83 11.11
CA PHE A 224 -23.49 -23.73 10.20
C PHE A 224 -24.76 -23.28 9.46
N PRO A 225 -25.04 -21.97 9.36
CA PRO A 225 -25.94 -21.50 8.32
C PRO A 225 -25.36 -21.92 6.96
N LEU A 226 -26.22 -22.36 6.04
CA LEU A 226 -25.82 -22.83 4.70
C LEU A 226 -25.29 -21.72 3.78
N THR A 227 -25.15 -20.50 4.28
CA THR A 227 -24.56 -19.37 3.56
C THR A 227 -23.04 -19.42 3.63
N ASN A 228 -22.36 -19.06 2.54
CA ASN A 228 -20.89 -19.01 2.45
C ASN A 228 -20.29 -17.81 3.22
N GLU A 229 -20.82 -17.51 4.41
CA GLU A 229 -20.37 -16.40 5.24
C GLU A 229 -19.08 -16.81 5.95
N GLN A 230 -17.98 -16.19 5.50
CA GLN A 230 -16.69 -16.26 6.17
C GLN A 230 -16.82 -15.72 7.60
N ARG A 231 -16.17 -16.35 8.56
CA ARG A 231 -16.21 -15.98 9.99
C ARG A 231 -14.82 -15.83 10.53
N GLY A 232 -14.63 -14.83 11.38
CA GLY A 232 -13.36 -14.48 11.97
C GLY A 232 -13.38 -14.38 13.47
N VAL A 233 -12.20 -14.62 14.03
CA VAL A 233 -11.82 -14.21 15.37
C VAL A 233 -11.15 -12.85 15.25
N PHE A 234 -11.71 -11.87 15.93
CA PHE A 234 -11.06 -10.63 16.27
C PHE A 234 -10.30 -10.85 17.58
N VAL A 235 -9.06 -10.37 17.64
CA VAL A 235 -8.27 -10.37 18.86
C VAL A 235 -7.60 -9.01 19.01
N THR A 236 -7.65 -8.46 20.22
CA THR A 236 -6.87 -7.28 20.61
C THR A 236 -5.84 -7.68 21.66
N PHE A 237 -4.56 -7.34 21.47
CA PHE A 237 -3.50 -7.69 22.41
C PHE A 237 -2.31 -6.70 22.38
N PRO A 238 -1.58 -6.49 23.49
CA PRO A 238 -0.40 -5.63 23.51
C PRO A 238 0.82 -6.31 22.89
N THR A 239 1.61 -5.58 22.09
CA THR A 239 2.88 -6.05 21.52
C THR A 239 3.80 -4.86 21.15
N GLU A 240 5.12 -5.03 21.20
CA GLU A 240 6.08 -4.00 20.74
C GLU A 240 6.12 -3.83 19.21
N LYS A 241 5.71 -4.87 18.49
CA LYS A 241 5.87 -5.00 17.04
C LYS A 241 4.69 -5.79 16.50
N ILE A 242 4.28 -5.41 15.31
CA ILE A 242 3.18 -6.07 14.60
C ILE A 242 3.56 -7.55 14.39
N TYR A 243 2.68 -8.45 14.78
CA TYR A 243 2.89 -9.89 14.83
C TYR A 243 1.99 -10.63 13.83
N TYR A 244 2.36 -11.86 13.49
CA TYR A 244 1.52 -12.75 12.69
C TYR A 244 1.96 -14.22 12.83
N PRO A 245 1.08 -15.15 13.27
CA PRO A 245 1.40 -16.51 13.72
C PRO A 245 1.70 -17.54 12.59
N LEU A 246 2.52 -17.12 11.62
CA LEU A 246 2.81 -17.86 10.39
C LEU A 246 3.42 -19.25 10.61
N LEU A 247 4.18 -19.47 11.69
CA LEU A 247 4.91 -20.73 11.89
C LEU A 247 3.97 -21.92 12.14
N LEU A 248 2.79 -21.76 12.77
CA LEU A 248 1.85 -22.88 12.94
C LEU A 248 1.33 -23.44 11.62
N THR A 249 1.19 -22.62 10.58
CA THR A 249 0.75 -23.10 9.27
C THR A 249 1.75 -24.10 8.66
N SER A 250 2.99 -24.22 9.18
CA SER A 250 3.99 -25.17 8.70
C SER A 250 3.57 -26.65 8.76
N VAL A 251 2.60 -27.00 9.62
CA VAL A 251 2.09 -28.38 9.77
C VAL A 251 1.55 -28.97 8.46
N TYR A 252 1.04 -28.12 7.57
CA TYR A 252 0.51 -28.51 6.26
C TYR A 252 1.59 -28.96 5.25
N GLY A 253 2.86 -28.96 5.66
CA GLY A 253 3.93 -29.63 4.93
C GLY A 253 4.14 -29.08 3.52
N SER A 254 3.95 -29.88 2.48
CA SER A 254 4.15 -29.42 1.10
C SER A 254 2.94 -28.72 0.48
N LYS A 255 1.80 -28.62 1.17
CA LYS A 255 0.63 -27.87 0.69
C LYS A 255 0.99 -26.38 0.58
N VAL A 256 0.48 -25.71 -0.45
CA VAL A 256 0.57 -24.25 -0.58
C VAL A 256 -0.77 -23.70 -0.12
N ILE A 257 -0.76 -22.86 0.91
CA ILE A 257 -1.96 -22.17 1.39
C ILE A 257 -1.71 -20.66 1.16
N PRO A 258 -2.37 -20.02 0.17
CA PRO A 258 -2.18 -18.61 -0.16
C PRO A 258 -2.54 -17.68 0.99
N ILE A 259 -1.63 -16.77 1.38
CA ILE A 259 -1.78 -15.85 2.51
C ILE A 259 -1.90 -14.40 2.06
N THR A 260 -2.76 -13.59 2.69
CA THR A 260 -3.02 -12.18 2.40
C THR A 260 -3.23 -11.36 3.68
N ILE A 261 -2.14 -10.85 4.24
CA ILE A 261 -2.17 -9.97 5.41
C ILE A 261 -2.37 -8.52 4.92
N ARG A 262 -3.32 -7.80 5.50
CA ARG A 262 -3.54 -6.36 5.27
C ARG A 262 -3.32 -5.60 6.56
N VAL A 263 -2.22 -4.86 6.63
CA VAL A 263 -1.81 -4.09 7.81
C VAL A 263 -2.11 -2.62 7.56
N ILE A 264 -2.78 -1.94 8.49
CA ILE A 264 -3.00 -0.49 8.41
C ILE A 264 -1.67 0.26 8.52
N GLY A 265 -1.54 1.33 7.76
CA GLY A 265 -0.28 2.04 7.54
C GLY A 265 0.62 1.42 6.47
N TYR A 266 1.71 2.14 6.16
CA TYR A 266 2.80 1.60 5.35
C TYR A 266 3.85 1.01 6.27
N VAL A 267 3.98 -0.32 6.29
CA VAL A 267 4.82 -1.07 7.23
C VAL A 267 5.90 -1.88 6.50
N SER A 268 6.91 -2.35 7.22
CA SER A 268 8.03 -3.12 6.68
C SER A 268 8.08 -4.52 7.29
N PRO A 269 7.57 -5.57 6.60
CA PRO A 269 7.60 -6.94 7.12
C PRO A 269 9.01 -7.55 7.05
N LYS A 270 9.41 -8.29 8.09
CA LYS A 270 10.71 -8.97 8.18
C LYS A 270 10.67 -10.32 7.45
N ILE A 271 10.55 -10.28 6.13
CA ILE A 271 10.48 -11.50 5.30
C ILE A 271 11.78 -12.30 5.39
N PHE A 272 11.71 -13.50 5.96
CA PHE A 272 12.84 -14.42 6.06
C PHE A 272 13.14 -15.12 4.72
N LYS A 273 14.33 -15.71 4.62
CA LYS A 273 14.94 -16.11 3.35
C LYS A 273 14.11 -17.09 2.53
N ASP A 274 13.50 -18.07 3.21
CA ASP A 274 12.91 -19.24 2.55
C ASP A 274 11.61 -18.91 1.81
N ILE A 275 10.81 -17.99 2.35
CA ILE A 275 9.58 -17.50 1.71
C ILE A 275 9.78 -16.27 0.83
N LYS A 276 10.97 -15.65 0.81
CA LYS A 276 11.20 -14.35 0.16
C LYS A 276 10.78 -14.27 -1.32
N ASN A 277 10.98 -15.34 -2.08
CA ASN A 277 10.60 -15.40 -3.50
C ASN A 277 9.11 -15.70 -3.73
N TYR A 278 8.39 -16.08 -2.67
CA TYR A 278 6.97 -16.38 -2.64
C TYR A 278 6.14 -15.27 -1.98
N THR A 279 6.78 -14.24 -1.43
CA THR A 279 6.13 -13.11 -0.76
C THR A 279 6.17 -11.84 -1.61
N GLU A 280 5.01 -11.25 -1.84
CA GLU A 280 4.86 -9.94 -2.48
C GLU A 280 4.36 -8.91 -1.47
N VAL A 281 4.99 -7.74 -1.41
CA VAL A 281 4.60 -6.64 -0.50
C VAL A 281 4.20 -5.43 -1.33
N LYS A 282 2.92 -5.08 -1.27
CA LYS A 282 2.29 -3.97 -1.99
C LYS A 282 1.80 -2.91 -1.00
N TYR A 283 1.79 -1.65 -1.43
CA TYR A 283 1.35 -0.52 -0.63
C TYR A 283 0.17 0.17 -1.33
N TYR A 284 -0.87 0.45 -0.57
CA TYR A 284 -2.15 0.89 -1.08
C TYR A 284 -2.65 2.14 -0.36
N PHE A 285 -3.27 3.04 -1.12
CA PHE A 285 -3.95 4.20 -0.60
C PHE A 285 -5.44 4.09 -0.93
N ASP A 286 -6.27 4.03 0.10
CA ASP A 286 -7.71 4.09 -0.01
C ASP A 286 -8.20 5.50 0.29
N GLU A 287 -8.92 6.11 -0.64
CA GLU A 287 -9.52 7.43 -0.43
C GLU A 287 -10.70 7.32 0.54
N TYR A 288 -11.40 6.18 0.57
CA TYR A 288 -12.65 5.98 1.29
C TYR A 288 -12.83 4.53 1.73
N ILE A 289 -12.90 4.30 3.05
CA ILE A 289 -13.37 3.02 3.60
C ILE A 289 -14.71 3.26 4.32
N PRO A 290 -15.79 2.53 3.96
CA PRO A 290 -17.03 2.54 4.73
C PRO A 290 -16.82 1.83 6.06
N LEU A 291 -17.17 2.47 7.19
CA LEU A 291 -17.06 1.87 8.53
C LEU A 291 -18.29 1.05 8.94
N TYR A 292 -19.11 0.67 7.97
CA TYR A 292 -20.36 -0.03 8.16
C TYR A 292 -20.70 -0.83 6.89
N LYS A 293 -21.44 -1.91 7.06
CA LYS A 293 -22.01 -2.67 5.95
C LYS A 293 -23.52 -2.74 6.11
N TYR A 294 -24.22 -2.68 4.97
CA TYR A 294 -25.64 -2.96 4.92
C TYR A 294 -25.85 -4.47 4.86
N THR A 295 -26.53 -5.01 5.87
CA THR A 295 -26.98 -6.40 5.96
C THR A 295 -28.51 -6.42 5.94
N GLU A 296 -29.14 -7.59 5.76
CA GLU A 296 -30.60 -7.72 5.83
C GLU A 296 -31.15 -7.35 7.24
N GLU A 297 -30.31 -7.51 8.27
CA GLU A 297 -30.58 -7.14 9.66
C GLU A 297 -30.33 -5.65 9.97
N GLY A 298 -29.84 -4.87 9.01
CA GLY A 298 -29.55 -3.44 9.14
C GLY A 298 -28.07 -3.09 9.01
N ILE A 299 -27.68 -1.96 9.63
CA ILE A 299 -26.33 -1.39 9.53
C ILE A 299 -25.45 -1.98 10.65
N LYS A 300 -24.54 -2.89 10.31
CA LYS A 300 -23.53 -3.41 11.25
C LYS A 300 -22.25 -2.55 11.17
N PRO A 301 -21.79 -1.92 12.26
CA PRO A 301 -20.55 -1.13 12.26
C PRO A 301 -19.32 -2.04 12.29
N ILE A 302 -18.29 -1.67 11.54
CA ILE A 302 -16.94 -2.30 11.56
C ILE A 302 -15.96 -1.43 12.39
N SER A 303 -16.49 -0.55 13.25
CA SER A 303 -15.70 0.50 13.92
C SER A 303 -14.65 -0.02 14.87
N ASN A 304 -14.87 -1.18 15.48
CA ASN A 304 -14.02 -1.72 16.55
C ASN A 304 -12.63 -2.17 16.05
N PHE A 305 -12.43 -2.29 14.73
CA PHE A 305 -11.14 -2.67 14.13
C PHE A 305 -10.23 -1.48 13.78
N PHE A 306 -10.76 -0.26 13.81
CA PHE A 306 -10.02 0.93 13.39
C PHE A 306 -9.76 1.90 14.55
N GLY A 307 -9.99 1.46 15.79
CA GLY A 307 -9.96 2.29 16.99
C GLY A 307 -11.06 3.37 17.06
N GLU A 308 -11.16 4.01 18.22
CA GLU A 308 -11.96 5.24 18.40
C GLU A 308 -11.29 6.48 17.77
N SER A 309 -10.01 6.38 17.41
CA SER A 309 -9.14 7.47 16.93
C SER A 309 -9.48 8.00 15.52
N VAL A 310 -10.38 7.32 14.78
CA VAL A 310 -10.74 7.72 13.42
C VAL A 310 -11.48 9.06 13.38
N GLU A 311 -10.91 10.02 12.66
CA GLU A 311 -11.56 11.28 12.30
C GLU A 311 -12.73 11.04 11.31
N ILE A 312 -13.91 10.72 11.86
CA ILE A 312 -15.14 10.51 11.10
C ILE A 312 -15.57 11.82 10.41
N LYS A 313 -15.50 11.86 9.09
CA LYS A 313 -16.01 12.96 8.26
C LYS A 313 -17.25 12.51 7.50
N GLY A 314 -18.43 13.03 7.81
CA GLY A 314 -19.63 12.65 7.06
C GLY A 314 -20.89 13.39 7.48
N GLY A 315 -21.53 14.08 6.53
CA GLY A 315 -22.93 14.50 6.66
C GLY A 315 -23.86 13.30 6.40
N TYR A 316 -24.99 13.23 7.12
CA TYR A 316 -25.97 12.14 7.05
C TYR A 316 -25.46 10.75 7.50
N GLY A 317 -24.75 10.68 8.64
CA GLY A 317 -24.65 9.47 9.47
C GLY A 317 -23.75 8.34 8.96
N MET A 318 -23.20 8.44 7.75
CA MET A 318 -22.29 7.43 7.20
C MET A 318 -20.87 7.66 7.72
N ARG A 319 -20.46 6.85 8.72
CA ARG A 319 -19.09 6.86 9.25
C ARG A 319 -18.12 6.35 8.18
N LYS A 320 -17.06 7.10 7.89
CA LYS A 320 -16.02 6.73 6.92
C LYS A 320 -14.63 7.08 7.42
N MET A 321 -13.65 6.28 7.01
CA MET A 321 -12.25 6.69 7.04
C MET A 321 -11.88 7.33 5.70
N GLU A 322 -11.08 8.38 5.74
CA GLU A 322 -10.50 9.00 4.53
C GLU A 322 -8.99 8.82 4.51
N ASN A 323 -8.41 8.70 3.31
CA ASN A 323 -6.96 8.68 3.07
C ASN A 323 -6.20 7.54 3.78
N VAL A 324 -6.84 6.38 3.94
CA VAL A 324 -6.28 5.23 4.67
C VAL A 324 -5.18 4.58 3.86
N LYS A 325 -4.01 4.49 4.50
CA LYS A 325 -2.85 3.79 3.97
C LYS A 325 -2.89 2.37 4.50
N TYR A 326 -2.59 1.39 3.66
CA TYR A 326 -2.39 0.02 4.12
C TYR A 326 -1.32 -0.70 3.30
N THR A 327 -0.76 -1.76 3.89
CA THR A 327 0.21 -2.66 3.29
C THR A 327 -0.45 -4.01 3.09
N LYS A 328 -0.38 -4.55 1.86
CA LYS A 328 -0.85 -5.89 1.54
C LYS A 328 0.37 -6.80 1.37
N ILE A 329 0.44 -7.87 2.15
CA ILE A 329 1.48 -8.89 2.09
C ILE A 329 0.82 -10.16 1.59
N GLU A 330 1.26 -10.64 0.42
CA GLU A 330 0.74 -11.86 -0.21
C GLU A 330 1.82 -12.94 -0.16
N ILE A 331 1.58 -14.08 0.48
CA ILE A 331 2.56 -15.19 0.60
C ILE A 331 1.99 -16.44 -0.07
N ASN A 332 2.68 -16.98 -1.07
CA ASN A 332 2.25 -18.16 -1.83
C ASN A 332 3.33 -19.25 -1.78
N ALA A 333 3.74 -19.65 -0.57
CA ALA A 333 4.81 -20.62 -0.33
C ALA A 333 4.27 -22.01 0.08
N PRO A 334 5.02 -23.10 -0.17
CA PRO A 334 4.77 -24.39 0.48
C PRO A 334 4.94 -24.27 2.00
N SER A 335 3.96 -24.72 2.79
CA SER A 335 3.88 -24.36 4.21
C SER A 335 5.08 -24.80 5.05
N LYS A 336 5.75 -25.90 4.71
CA LYS A 336 7.02 -26.36 5.31
C LYS A 336 8.17 -25.35 5.22
N MET A 337 8.04 -24.28 4.44
CA MET A 337 8.98 -23.16 4.39
C MET A 337 8.71 -22.10 5.47
N PHE A 338 7.59 -22.16 6.20
CA PHE A 338 7.29 -21.30 7.34
C PHE A 338 8.11 -21.76 8.55
N THR A 339 9.29 -21.15 8.72
CA THR A 339 10.30 -21.53 9.72
C THR A 339 10.38 -20.57 10.92
N ASP A 340 9.65 -19.45 10.88
CA ASP A 340 9.56 -18.42 11.92
C ASP A 340 8.22 -17.66 11.75
N ASP A 341 7.76 -16.98 12.80
CA ASP A 341 6.60 -16.10 12.73
C ASP A 341 6.93 -14.81 11.97
N LEU A 342 5.91 -14.18 11.38
CA LEU A 342 6.13 -12.95 10.61
C LEU A 342 6.02 -11.71 11.50
N TRP A 343 7.18 -11.22 11.93
CA TRP A 343 7.31 -9.94 12.60
C TRP A 343 7.34 -8.77 11.60
N ILE A 344 6.57 -7.73 11.87
CA ILE A 344 6.39 -6.58 10.99
C ILE A 344 6.74 -5.29 11.74
N SER A 345 7.57 -4.45 11.12
CA SER A 345 7.92 -3.14 11.68
C SER A 345 6.92 -2.08 11.21
N SER A 346 6.39 -1.29 12.14
CA SER A 346 5.58 -0.10 11.86
C SER A 346 6.29 0.98 11.02
N ARG A 347 7.60 0.86 10.79
CA ARG A 347 8.38 1.79 9.98
C ARG A 347 8.00 1.69 8.49
N THR A 348 7.59 2.82 7.91
CA THR A 348 7.39 2.94 6.46
C THR A 348 8.69 2.77 5.67
N PRO A 349 8.74 1.87 4.67
CA PRO A 349 9.92 1.69 3.85
C PRO A 349 10.11 2.87 2.90
N LEU A 350 11.37 3.24 2.62
CA LEU A 350 11.73 4.39 1.79
C LEU A 350 11.04 4.38 0.41
N LYS A 351 10.90 3.19 -0.19
CA LYS A 351 10.20 2.96 -1.46
C LYS A 351 8.72 3.35 -1.40
N ALA A 352 8.02 3.03 -0.30
CA ALA A 352 6.62 3.41 -0.10
C ALA A 352 6.47 4.91 0.14
N ASN A 353 7.35 5.53 0.95
CA ASN A 353 7.38 6.98 1.15
C ASN A 353 7.59 7.74 -0.18
N TYR A 354 8.56 7.31 -0.97
CA TYR A 354 8.85 7.90 -2.28
C TYR A 354 7.70 7.73 -3.28
N ALA A 355 7.11 6.52 -3.36
CA ALA A 355 5.92 6.27 -4.17
C ALA A 355 4.72 7.12 -3.71
N SER A 356 4.49 7.24 -2.40
CA SER A 356 3.41 8.04 -1.83
C SER A 356 3.58 9.54 -2.11
N PHE A 357 4.81 10.06 -2.15
CA PHE A 357 5.09 11.45 -2.54
C PHE A 357 4.79 11.70 -4.03
N LEU A 358 5.15 10.76 -4.91
CA LEU A 358 4.80 10.81 -6.34
C LEU A 358 3.29 10.64 -6.60
N PHE A 359 2.61 9.88 -5.76
CA PHE A 359 1.17 9.68 -5.78
C PHE A 359 0.39 10.92 -5.32
N ASN A 360 0.70 11.45 -4.12
CA ASN A 360 -0.07 12.53 -3.47
C ASN A 360 0.15 13.93 -4.05
N HIS A 361 1.30 14.19 -4.69
CA HIS A 361 1.67 15.55 -5.13
C HIS A 361 1.96 15.66 -6.63
N PRO A 362 1.09 15.18 -7.54
CA PRO A 362 1.37 15.12 -8.97
C PRO A 362 1.72 16.50 -9.57
N LEU A 363 1.03 17.56 -9.14
CA LEU A 363 1.33 18.94 -9.55
C LEU A 363 2.73 19.38 -9.11
N LEU A 364 3.10 19.16 -7.85
CA LEU A 364 4.41 19.57 -7.32
C LEU A 364 5.55 18.83 -8.05
N ASN A 365 5.36 17.53 -8.29
CA ASN A 365 6.29 16.71 -9.06
C ASN A 365 6.43 17.22 -10.50
N TRP A 366 5.33 17.59 -11.16
CA TRP A 366 5.34 18.20 -12.48
C TRP A 366 6.07 19.57 -12.49
N ILE A 367 5.85 20.44 -11.49
CA ILE A 367 6.55 21.74 -11.35
C ILE A 367 8.06 21.52 -11.17
N ILE A 368 8.46 20.64 -10.24
CA ILE A 368 9.88 20.32 -9.97
C ILE A 368 10.55 19.78 -11.23
N LEU A 369 9.91 18.84 -11.93
CA LEU A 369 10.43 18.29 -13.17
C LEU A 369 10.50 19.33 -14.29
N LEU A 370 9.50 20.20 -14.44
CA LEU A 370 9.52 21.29 -15.41
C LEU A 370 10.72 22.22 -15.20
N ILE A 371 10.98 22.61 -13.95
CA ILE A 371 12.13 23.46 -13.59
C ILE A 371 13.45 22.76 -13.91
N ILE A 372 13.64 21.51 -13.45
CA ILE A 372 14.89 20.76 -13.67
C ILE A 372 15.13 20.51 -15.16
N CYS A 373 14.11 20.06 -15.90
CA CYS A 373 14.21 19.85 -17.35
C CYS A 373 14.56 21.16 -18.08
N SER A 374 13.91 22.27 -17.71
CA SER A 374 14.13 23.59 -18.33
C SER A 374 15.56 24.08 -18.09
N ILE A 375 16.09 23.96 -16.87
CA ILE A 375 17.47 24.36 -16.55
C ILE A 375 18.49 23.50 -17.31
N LEU A 376 18.36 22.18 -17.25
CA LEU A 376 19.30 21.25 -17.90
C LEU A 376 19.30 21.39 -19.42
N SER A 377 18.12 21.51 -20.03
CA SER A 377 17.99 21.68 -21.50
C SER A 377 18.51 23.04 -21.94
N GLY A 378 18.33 24.08 -21.13
CA GLY A 378 18.95 25.38 -21.30
C GLY A 378 20.48 25.27 -21.35
N ILE A 379 21.07 24.60 -20.36
CA ILE A 379 22.51 24.33 -20.29
C ILE A 379 22.99 23.57 -21.53
N PHE A 380 22.38 22.43 -21.88
CA PHE A 380 22.81 21.62 -23.02
C PHE A 380 22.67 22.36 -24.35
N ALA A 381 21.54 23.02 -24.62
CA ALA A 381 21.39 23.84 -25.82
C ALA A 381 22.40 25.00 -25.87
N GLY A 382 22.67 25.62 -24.73
CA GLY A 382 23.64 26.70 -24.59
C GLY A 382 25.06 26.25 -24.96
N LEU A 383 25.52 25.13 -24.39
CA LEU A 383 26.84 24.54 -24.64
C LEU A 383 27.02 24.01 -26.07
N THR A 384 25.92 23.60 -26.71
CA THR A 384 25.90 23.14 -28.11
C THR A 384 25.96 24.30 -29.10
N VAL A 385 25.13 25.34 -28.90
CA VAL A 385 24.95 26.45 -29.85
C VAL A 385 25.98 27.58 -29.66
N PHE A 386 26.38 27.86 -28.41
CA PHE A 386 27.30 28.93 -28.06
C PHE A 386 28.60 28.34 -27.48
N LYS A 387 29.53 27.94 -28.37
CA LYS A 387 30.79 27.27 -27.99
C LYS A 387 31.65 28.11 -27.04
N GLU A 388 31.61 29.44 -27.20
CA GLU A 388 32.28 30.42 -26.35
C GLU A 388 31.82 30.35 -24.88
N SER A 389 30.59 29.89 -24.66
CA SER A 389 29.93 29.83 -23.35
C SER A 389 30.17 28.52 -22.59
N ARG A 390 31.15 27.71 -23.00
CA ARG A 390 31.54 26.45 -22.34
C ARG A 390 32.35 26.70 -21.05
N ASN A 391 31.81 27.53 -20.17
CA ASN A 391 32.41 27.94 -18.90
C ASN A 391 31.33 28.09 -17.81
N LYS A 392 31.74 28.22 -16.54
CA LYS A 392 30.79 28.31 -15.39
C LYS A 392 29.78 29.47 -15.50
N LYS A 393 30.19 30.63 -16.06
CA LYS A 393 29.28 31.78 -16.27
C LYS A 393 28.23 31.45 -17.33
N GLY A 394 28.65 30.82 -18.43
CA GLY A 394 27.76 30.31 -19.47
C GLY A 394 26.75 29.31 -18.92
N ILE A 395 27.19 28.27 -18.20
CA ILE A 395 26.29 27.27 -17.59
C ILE A 395 25.19 27.96 -16.74
N LYS A 396 25.55 28.91 -15.87
CA LYS A 396 24.56 29.68 -15.10
C LYS A 396 23.64 30.53 -15.99
N LYS A 397 24.19 31.21 -17.00
CA LYS A 397 23.47 32.07 -17.97
C LYS A 397 22.42 31.28 -18.75
N TYR A 398 22.77 30.12 -19.30
CA TYR A 398 21.84 29.31 -20.11
C TYR A 398 20.89 28.44 -19.27
N GLY A 399 21.27 28.08 -18.03
CA GLY A 399 20.33 27.50 -17.07
C GLY A 399 19.23 28.49 -16.66
N LEU A 400 19.61 29.74 -16.36
CA LEU A 400 18.65 30.84 -16.10
C LEU A 400 17.81 31.17 -17.34
N LEU A 401 18.41 31.16 -18.55
CA LEU A 401 17.65 31.35 -19.78
C LEU A 401 16.63 30.22 -19.97
N GLY A 402 17.05 28.96 -19.77
CA GLY A 402 16.19 27.79 -19.86
C GLY A 402 14.98 27.87 -18.93
N LEU A 403 15.17 28.38 -17.69
CA LEU A 403 14.09 28.54 -16.70
C LEU A 403 12.89 29.36 -17.22
N SER A 404 13.07 30.27 -18.18
CA SER A 404 11.96 31.01 -18.79
C SER A 404 10.94 30.12 -19.54
N ASN A 405 11.30 28.88 -19.87
CA ASN A 405 10.38 27.85 -20.38
C ASN A 405 9.29 27.46 -19.37
N VAL A 406 9.44 27.77 -18.08
CA VAL A 406 8.36 27.65 -17.08
C VAL A 406 7.15 28.52 -17.45
N LEU A 407 7.35 29.62 -18.19
CA LEU A 407 6.29 30.47 -18.74
C LEU A 407 5.78 29.99 -20.12
N SER A 408 6.05 28.72 -20.50
CA SER A 408 5.97 28.12 -21.84
C SER A 408 7.13 28.46 -22.79
N ILE A 409 7.17 27.76 -23.93
CA ILE A 409 8.11 27.98 -25.03
C ILE A 409 8.11 29.44 -25.55
N ILE A 410 6.99 30.19 -25.45
CA ILE A 410 6.97 31.62 -25.78
C ILE A 410 7.83 32.43 -24.78
N GLY A 411 7.79 32.09 -23.50
CA GLY A 411 8.67 32.69 -22.49
C GLY A 411 10.14 32.51 -22.85
N LEU A 412 10.51 31.30 -23.30
CA LEU A 412 11.86 31.00 -23.81
C LEU A 412 12.22 31.78 -25.07
N ILE A 413 11.32 31.87 -26.06
CA ILE A 413 11.54 32.63 -27.29
C ILE A 413 11.80 34.10 -26.96
N ILE A 414 10.94 34.72 -26.14
CA ILE A 414 11.10 36.11 -25.69
C ILE A 414 12.43 36.27 -24.95
N ALA A 415 12.69 35.48 -23.91
CA ALA A 415 13.92 35.58 -23.14
C ALA A 415 15.17 35.41 -24.03
N THR A 416 15.14 34.52 -25.01
CA THR A 416 16.25 34.29 -25.97
C THR A 416 16.45 35.48 -26.92
N ILE A 417 15.38 36.12 -27.38
CA ILE A 417 15.45 37.35 -28.19
C ILE A 417 16.14 38.47 -27.38
N PHE A 418 15.72 38.69 -26.14
CA PHE A 418 16.26 39.75 -25.29
C PHE A 418 17.64 39.43 -24.67
N ALA A 419 18.05 38.15 -24.60
CA ALA A 419 19.34 37.74 -24.03
C ALA A 419 20.55 38.27 -24.82
N LYS A 420 21.56 38.76 -24.11
CA LYS A 420 22.88 39.09 -24.66
C LYS A 420 23.69 37.80 -24.84
N THR A 421 23.66 37.19 -26.02
CA THR A 421 24.33 35.89 -26.27
C THR A 421 25.79 36.04 -26.69
N LYS A 422 26.15 37.13 -27.37
CA LYS A 422 27.53 37.48 -27.74
C LYS A 422 28.13 38.41 -26.69
N ASP A 423 29.21 37.97 -26.05
CA ASP A 423 30.02 38.85 -25.21
C ASP A 423 30.87 39.77 -26.12
N ILE A 424 31.10 41.02 -25.71
CA ILE A 424 32.00 41.93 -26.45
C ILE A 424 33.43 41.43 -26.23
N LYS A 425 34.22 41.30 -27.29
CA LYS A 425 35.65 41.02 -27.16
C LYS A 425 36.32 42.26 -26.55
N LYS A 426 37.33 42.09 -25.70
CA LYS A 426 38.10 43.23 -25.15
C LYS A 426 38.60 44.19 -26.24
N GLU A 427 39.01 43.62 -27.39
CA GLU A 427 39.41 44.31 -28.62
C GLU A 427 38.34 45.31 -29.13
N ASP A 428 37.06 44.97 -29.00
CA ASP A 428 35.93 45.72 -29.52
C ASP A 428 35.34 46.71 -28.47
N GLU A 429 35.76 46.65 -27.20
CA GLU A 429 35.12 47.41 -26.11
C GLU A 429 35.16 48.93 -26.32
N GLU A 430 36.26 49.45 -26.88
CA GLU A 430 36.40 50.89 -27.17
C GLU A 430 35.46 51.33 -28.31
N LEU A 431 35.36 50.52 -29.37
CA LEU A 431 34.44 50.76 -30.48
C LEU A 431 32.96 50.75 -30.01
N PHE A 432 32.61 49.83 -29.10
CA PHE A 432 31.26 49.79 -28.53
C PHE A 432 30.95 51.01 -27.65
N LYS A 433 31.94 51.54 -26.89
CA LYS A 433 31.80 52.80 -26.15
C LYS A 433 31.64 54.00 -27.09
N GLU A 434 32.41 54.06 -28.17
CA GLU A 434 32.30 55.13 -29.17
C GLU A 434 30.93 55.15 -29.85
N LEU A 435 30.38 53.96 -30.19
CA LEU A 435 29.03 53.82 -30.72
C LEU A 435 27.96 54.26 -29.71
N GLU A 436 28.13 53.97 -28.43
CA GLU A 436 27.22 54.39 -27.35
C GLU A 436 27.24 55.92 -27.17
N VAL A 437 28.41 56.55 -27.19
CA VAL A 437 28.57 58.03 -27.19
C VAL A 437 27.91 58.67 -28.41
N LYS A 438 27.95 58.01 -29.57
CA LYS A 438 27.26 58.43 -30.80
C LYS A 438 25.75 58.14 -30.80
N GLY A 439 25.17 57.67 -29.69
CA GLY A 439 23.74 57.42 -29.52
C GLY A 439 23.25 56.10 -30.14
N TYR A 440 24.14 55.22 -30.60
CA TYR A 440 23.74 53.91 -31.11
C TYR A 440 23.47 52.92 -29.97
N SER A 441 22.32 52.24 -30.03
CA SER A 441 21.99 51.19 -29.07
C SER A 441 22.88 49.96 -29.25
N THR A 442 23.91 49.83 -28.40
CA THR A 442 24.79 48.66 -28.29
C THR A 442 24.01 47.36 -28.07
N TRP A 443 22.88 47.43 -27.36
CA TRP A 443 21.93 46.33 -27.17
C TRP A 443 21.34 45.80 -28.49
N ARG A 444 21.01 46.68 -29.45
CA ARG A 444 20.47 46.29 -30.77
C ARG A 444 21.50 45.54 -31.63
N ILE A 445 22.80 45.77 -31.39
CA ILE A 445 23.91 45.06 -32.04
C ILE A 445 24.11 43.68 -31.39
N GLN A 446 24.15 43.63 -30.05
CA GLN A 446 24.32 42.38 -29.29
C GLN A 446 23.14 41.39 -29.44
N THR A 447 21.95 41.87 -29.80
CA THR A 447 20.76 41.03 -29.92
C THR A 447 20.62 40.30 -31.24
N ARG A 448 21.30 40.76 -32.31
CA ARG A 448 21.25 40.22 -33.69
C ARG A 448 22.06 38.92 -33.92
N ASP A 449 22.16 38.06 -32.92
CA ASP A 449 22.86 36.78 -33.02
C ASP A 449 21.95 35.70 -33.65
N LEU A 450 22.19 35.36 -34.92
CA LEU A 450 21.39 34.35 -35.66
C LEU A 450 21.32 32.99 -34.96
N ARG A 451 22.31 32.66 -34.12
CA ARG A 451 22.35 31.38 -33.38
C ARG A 451 21.20 31.26 -32.37
N LYS A 452 20.57 32.37 -31.98
CA LYS A 452 19.33 32.37 -31.18
C LYS A 452 18.18 31.60 -31.83
N PHE A 453 18.06 31.66 -33.16
CA PHE A 453 17.05 30.89 -33.90
C PHE A 453 17.34 29.38 -33.88
N ALA A 454 18.60 28.98 -33.75
CA ALA A 454 18.99 27.58 -33.56
C ALA A 454 18.88 27.12 -32.09
N PHE A 455 19.03 28.03 -31.12
CA PHE A 455 18.93 27.71 -29.69
C PHE A 455 17.57 27.14 -29.30
N VAL A 456 16.46 27.72 -29.76
CA VAL A 456 15.10 27.28 -29.40
C VAL A 456 14.79 25.84 -29.86
N PRO A 457 14.95 25.44 -31.14
CA PRO A 457 14.69 24.06 -31.55
C PRO A 457 15.66 23.06 -30.91
N VAL A 458 16.94 23.43 -30.72
CA VAL A 458 17.92 22.58 -30.00
C VAL A 458 17.53 22.41 -28.52
N PHE A 459 17.02 23.46 -27.87
CA PHE A 459 16.46 23.39 -26.52
C PHE A 459 15.29 22.42 -26.46
N SER A 460 14.31 22.51 -27.35
CA SER A 460 13.14 21.64 -27.32
C SER A 460 13.52 20.17 -27.54
N ILE A 461 14.49 19.87 -28.41
CA ILE A 461 15.04 18.51 -28.56
C ILE A 461 15.66 18.03 -27.24
N TYR A 462 16.53 18.82 -26.61
CA TYR A 462 17.09 18.46 -25.30
C TYR A 462 16.03 18.34 -24.21
N PHE A 463 14.96 19.14 -24.25
CA PHE A 463 13.88 19.09 -23.27
C PHE A 463 13.09 17.78 -23.36
N LEU A 464 12.77 17.31 -24.56
CA LEU A 464 12.12 16.00 -24.76
C LEU A 464 13.02 14.85 -24.27
N ILE A 465 14.33 14.91 -24.55
CA ILE A 465 15.31 13.89 -24.12
C ILE A 465 15.47 13.90 -22.58
N VAL A 466 15.74 15.06 -21.98
CA VAL A 466 15.99 15.20 -20.53
C VAL A 466 14.75 14.82 -19.73
N SER A 467 13.55 15.27 -20.13
CA SER A 467 12.30 14.89 -19.45
C SER A 467 12.01 13.40 -19.55
N TRP A 468 12.34 12.75 -20.67
CA TRP A 468 12.26 11.30 -20.80
C TRP A 468 13.24 10.59 -19.87
N VAL A 469 14.53 10.94 -19.91
CA VAL A 469 15.58 10.31 -19.07
C VAL A 469 15.28 10.45 -17.59
N LEU A 470 14.95 11.67 -17.12
CA LEU A 470 14.65 11.90 -15.70
C LEU A 470 13.45 11.09 -15.22
N ILE A 471 12.40 10.95 -16.04
CA ILE A 471 11.21 10.19 -15.66
C ILE A 471 11.48 8.67 -15.63
N GLU A 472 12.32 8.14 -16.52
CA GLU A 472 12.75 6.74 -16.41
C GLU A 472 13.67 6.52 -15.18
N ILE A 473 14.54 7.48 -14.82
CA ILE A 473 15.31 7.43 -13.56
C ILE A 473 14.38 7.42 -12.33
N LEU A 474 13.36 8.29 -12.29
CA LEU A 474 12.39 8.30 -11.18
C LEU A 474 11.59 6.99 -11.09
N LYS A 475 11.25 6.38 -12.23
CA LYS A 475 10.61 5.05 -12.25
C LYS A 475 11.54 3.92 -11.78
N LEU A 476 12.85 4.01 -12.03
CA LEU A 476 13.82 3.03 -11.51
C LEU A 476 13.84 3.02 -9.98
N GLY A 477 13.67 4.18 -9.33
CA GLY A 477 13.47 4.28 -7.87
C GLY A 477 12.15 3.68 -7.34
N LEU A 478 11.26 3.20 -8.23
CA LEU A 478 10.02 2.49 -7.90
C LEU A 478 10.08 0.98 -8.17
N PHE A 479 11.27 0.44 -8.49
CA PHE A 479 11.56 -1.00 -8.50
C PHE A 479 12.33 -1.39 -7.23
#